data_AF-A0A024FM45-F1
#
_entry.id   AF-A0A024FM45-F1
#
_cell.length_a   1.000
_cell.length_b   1.000
_cell.length_c   1.000
_cell.angle_alpha   90.00
_cell.angle_beta   90.00
_cell.angle_gamma   90.00
#
_symmetry.space_group_name_H-M   'P 1'
#
loop_
_entity.id
_entity.type
_entity.pdbx_description
1 polymer ?
#
loop_
_entity_poly.entity_id
_entity_poly.type
_entity_poly.pdbx_seq_one_letter_code
_entity_poly.pdbx_strand_id
1 'polypeptide(L)' 'MRYHQVSLDGILMTGVCISKPEILANGKIRLHEKWKWTSGDYSEGESIIEEQ' A
#
# COMPACT_ATOMS: atom_id res chain seq x y z
N MET A 1 7.91 2.49 2.30
CA MET A 1 8.10 2.02 0.92
C MET A 1 7.74 3.14 -0.05
N ARG A 2 8.40 3.21 -1.22
CA ARG A 2 8.00 4.06 -2.35
C ARG A 2 7.73 3.16 -3.54
N TYR A 3 6.70 3.44 -4.32
CA TYR A 3 6.30 2.59 -5.44
C TYR A 3 5.83 3.43 -6.63
N HIS A 4 5.84 2.79 -7.80
CA HIS A 4 5.33 3.33 -9.05
C HIS A 4 4.30 2.34 -9.58
N GLN A 5 3.17 2.84 -10.07
CA GLN A 5 2.12 2.05 -10.70
C GLN A 5 1.82 2.66 -12.07
N VAL A 6 1.71 1.83 -13.10
CA VAL A 6 1.18 2.27 -14.40
C VAL A 6 -0.31 1.90 -14.43
N SER A 7 -1.18 2.88 -14.63
CA SER A 7 -2.61 2.64 -14.79
C SER A 7 -2.91 1.89 -16.09
N LEU A 8 -4.13 1.39 -16.26
CA LEU A 8 -4.55 0.75 -17.51
C LEU A 8 -4.49 1.71 -18.71
N ASP A 9 -4.59 3.01 -18.47
CA ASP A 9 -4.45 4.06 -19.48
C ASP A 9 -2.99 4.41 -19.79
N GLY A 10 -2.02 3.69 -19.22
CA GLY A 10 -0.60 3.92 -19.42
C GLY A 10 -0.02 5.08 -18.60
N ILE A 11 -0.78 5.63 -17.64
CA ILE A 11 -0.33 6.78 -16.83
C ILE A 11 0.56 6.28 -15.70
N LEU A 12 1.76 6.84 -15.59
CA LEU A 12 2.67 6.58 -14.47
C LEU A 12 2.23 7.35 -13.22
N MET A 13 1.88 6.61 -12.18
CA MET A 13 1.54 7.09 -10.85
C MET A 13 2.63 6.72 -9.85
N THR A 14 2.89 7.60 -8.89
CA THR A 14 3.93 7.44 -7.86
C THR A 14 3.31 7.56 -6.48
N GLY A 15 3.76 6.73 -5.53
CA GLY A 15 3.19 6.74 -4.18
C GLY A 15 4.18 6.35 -3.09
N VAL A 16 3.81 6.67 -1.87
CA VAL A 16 4.49 6.24 -0.64
C VAL A 16 3.53 5.40 0.19
N CYS A 17 4.07 4.37 0.85
CA CYS A 17 3.32 3.51 1.75
C CYS A 17 4.11 3.27 3.04
N ILE A 18 3.45 3.35 4.18
CA ILE A 18 3.95 2.92 5.48
C ILE A 18 3.20 1.66 5.87
N SER A 19 3.93 0.57 6.05
CA SER A 19 3.38 -0.74 6.41
C SER A 19 3.83 -1.12 7.82
N LYS A 20 2.87 -1.44 8.69
CA LYS A 20 3.11 -1.90 10.05
C LYS A 20 2.72 -3.38 10.16
N PRO A 21 3.70 -4.28 10.37
CA PRO A 21 3.41 -5.69 10.57
C PRO A 21 2.80 -5.97 11.95
N GLU A 22 1.92 -6.95 11.98
CA GLU A 22 1.31 -7.58 13.14
C GLU A 22 1.43 -9.10 12.99
N ILE A 23 1.91 -9.78 14.03
CA ILE A 23 1.93 -11.25 14.07
C ILE A 23 0.59 -11.72 14.66
N LEU A 24 -0.14 -12.53 13.90
CA LEU A 24 -1.42 -13.10 14.30
C LEU A 24 -1.23 -14.32 15.20
N ALA A 25 -2.30 -14.74 15.88
CA ALA A 25 -2.28 -15.89 16.79
C ALA A 25 -1.87 -17.22 16.10
N ASN A 26 -2.11 -17.33 14.79
CA ASN A 26 -1.69 -18.48 13.97
C ASN A 26 -0.22 -18.40 13.50
N GLY A 27 0.54 -17.37 13.93
CA GLY A 27 1.91 -17.13 13.52
C GLY A 27 2.08 -16.43 12.17
N LYS A 28 0.97 -16.15 11.45
CA LYS A 28 1.00 -15.44 10.16
C LYS A 28 1.15 -13.94 10.32
N ILE A 29 1.53 -13.27 9.23
CA ILE A 29 1.70 -11.81 9.22
C ILE A 29 0.44 -11.13 8.66
N ARG A 30 0.00 -10.08 9.35
CA ARG A 30 -0.93 -9.07 8.83
C ARG A 30 -0.19 -7.74 8.73
N LEU A 31 -0.35 -7.04 7.60
CA LEU A 31 0.22 -5.72 7.36
C LEU A 31 -0.89 -4.68 7.38
N HIS A 32 -0.76 -3.68 8.25
CA HIS A 32 -1.59 -2.48 8.25
C HIS A 32 -0.87 -1.40 7.46
N GLU A 33 -1.45 -1.00 6.34
CA GLU A 33 -0.81 -0.10 5.39
C GLU A 33 -1.53 1.24 5.35
N LYS A 34 -0.76 2.33 5.35
CA LYS A 34 -1.21 3.67 5.00
C LYS A 34 -0.46 4.13 3.78
N TRP A 35 -1.19 4.45 2.71
CA TRP A 35 -0.59 4.85 1.44
C TRP A 35 -1.10 6.22 1.00
N LYS A 36 -0.27 6.89 0.19
CA LYS A 36 -0.57 8.19 -0.39
C LYS A 36 0.05 8.31 -1.77
N TRP A 37 -0.73 8.76 -2.74
CA TRP A 37 -0.19 9.16 -4.03
C TRP A 37 0.61 10.46 -3.91
N THR A 38 1.78 10.47 -4.53
CA THR A 38 2.65 11.64 -4.68
C THR A 38 2.53 12.30 -6.05
N SER A 39 1.66 11.77 -6.91
CA SER A 39 1.32 12.32 -8.22
C SER A 39 -0.18 12.12 -8.50
N GLY A 40 -0.74 12.83 -9.47
CA GLY A 40 -2.17 12.77 -9.78
C GLY A 40 -2.99 13.59 -8.79
N ASP A 41 -4.01 12.98 -8.19
CA ASP A 41 -4.96 13.64 -7.27
C ASP A 41 -4.48 13.71 -5.81
N TYR A 42 -3.32 13.13 -5.51
CA TYR A 42 -2.75 13.03 -4.16
C TYR A 42 -3.66 12.33 -3.14
N SER A 43 -4.57 11.48 -3.62
CA SER A 43 -5.43 10.70 -2.74
C SER A 43 -4.61 9.74 -1.85
N GLU A 44 -5.19 9.41 -0.71
CA GLU A 44 -4.58 8.57 0.32
C GLU A 44 -5.62 7.60 0.88
N GLY A 45 -5.13 6.52 1.49
CA GLY A 45 -5.99 5.48 2.02
C GLY A 45 -5.26 4.50 2.91
N GLU A 46 -6.02 3.52 3.40
CA GLU A 46 -5.53 2.47 4.28
C GLU A 46 -5.89 1.10 3.70
N SER A 47 -5.02 0.11 3.90
CA SER A 47 -5.18 -1.25 3.43
C SER A 47 -4.78 -2.24 4.52
N ILE A 48 -5.39 -3.44 4.51
CA ILE A 48 -4.95 -4.56 5.34
C ILE A 48 -4.61 -5.72 4.40
N ILE A 49 -3.38 -6.23 4.50
CA ILE A 49 -2.92 -7.42 3.78
C ILE A 49 -2.68 -8.52 4.80
N GLU A 50 -3.19 -9.72 4.53
CA GLU A 50 -3.04 -10.89 5.41
C GLU A 50 -2.57 -12.09 4.60
N GLU A 51 -1.63 -12.86 5.17
CA GLU A 51 -1.14 -14.10 4.58
C GLU A 51 -2.20 -15.22 4.68
N GLN A 52 -2.54 -15.83 3.54
CA GLN A 52 -3.54 -16.90 3.43
C GLN A 52 -3.01 -18.30 3.75
#